data_AF-X0UY94-F1
#
_entry.id   AF-X0UY94-F1
#
_cell.length_a   1.000
_cell.length_b   1.000
_cell.length_c   1.000
_cell.angle_alpha   90.00
_cell.angle_beta   90.00
_cell.angle_gamma   90.00
#
_symmetry.space_group_name_H-M   'P 1'
#
loop_
_entity.id
_entity.type
_entity.pdbx_description
1 polymer ?
#
loop_
_entity_poly.entity_id
_entity_poly.type
_entity_poly.pdbx_seq_one_letter_code
_entity_poly.pdbx_strand_id
1 'polypeptide(L)'
;MEDSLIQEFGEKGESEYLIRVSETDIELSGLSDKVRRSLDGVFGEKNVEVRRVDMVGPKVGKDLRAKALFAIFYALLFMVIYISGRFEYKWTMSIIMAASLAFGVYIISALGMSIIWLIAVALLITIGLCWFLRLEYALGALIALFHDIIITIGAFALTNREVTLPVVAALLTIVGYSLND
;
A
#
# COMPACT_ATOMS: atom_id res chain seq x y z
N MET A 1 -19.90 18.04 -1.95
CA MET A 1 -19.38 17.67 -3.29
C MET A 1 -17.85 17.74 -3.38
N GLU A 2 -17.13 18.04 -2.29
CA GLU A 2 -15.66 18.16 -2.32
C GLU A 2 -14.90 16.81 -2.26
N ASP A 3 -15.57 15.69 -1.92
CA ASP A 3 -14.95 14.35 -1.82
C ASP A 3 -15.53 13.34 -2.82
N SER A 4 -15.81 13.75 -4.06
CA SER A 4 -16.17 12.84 -5.15
C SER A 4 -15.08 12.78 -6.21
N LEU A 5 -14.47 11.62 -6.40
CA LEU A 5 -13.48 11.36 -7.44
C LEU A 5 -14.15 10.59 -8.59
N ILE A 6 -14.04 11.15 -9.80
CA ILE A 6 -14.51 10.51 -11.03
C ILE A 6 -13.29 10.13 -11.84
N GLN A 7 -13.14 8.84 -12.13
CA GLN A 7 -12.00 8.30 -12.86
C GLN A 7 -12.51 7.46 -14.04
N GLU A 8 -11.98 7.70 -15.24
CA GLU A 8 -12.20 6.81 -16.39
C GLU A 8 -11.54 5.46 -16.12
N PHE A 9 -12.28 4.38 -16.32
CA PHE A 9 -11.87 3.00 -16.11
C PHE A 9 -11.99 2.24 -17.44
N GLY A 10 -11.21 1.18 -17.66
CA GLY A 10 -11.27 0.39 -18.90
C GLY A 10 -10.32 0.81 -20.02
N GLU A 11 -10.48 0.19 -21.20
CA GLU A 11 -9.63 0.37 -22.38
C GLU A 11 -10.11 1.56 -23.24
N LYS A 12 -9.22 2.19 -24.03
CA LYS A 12 -9.57 3.36 -24.85
C LYS A 12 -10.72 3.02 -25.82
N GLY A 13 -11.92 3.52 -25.52
CA GLY A 13 -13.13 3.31 -26.33
C GLY A 13 -14.31 2.76 -25.53
N GLU A 14 -14.09 2.21 -24.33
CA GLU A 14 -15.15 1.83 -23.40
C GLU A 14 -15.45 3.03 -22.48
N SER A 15 -16.67 3.57 -22.55
CA SER A 15 -17.09 4.72 -21.72
C SER A 15 -17.42 4.28 -20.28
N GLU A 16 -16.47 3.65 -19.61
CA GLU A 16 -16.61 3.23 -18.21
C GLU A 16 -16.04 4.29 -17.26
N TYR A 17 -16.81 4.61 -16.22
CA TYR A 17 -16.43 5.59 -15.22
C TYR A 17 -16.58 5.01 -13.81
N LEU A 18 -15.54 5.16 -13.01
CA LEU A 18 -15.54 4.85 -11.59
C LEU A 18 -15.78 6.14 -10.81
N ILE A 19 -16.91 6.18 -10.10
CA ILE A 19 -17.29 7.30 -9.24
C ILE A 19 -17.12 6.84 -7.79
N ARG A 20 -16.24 7.49 -7.03
CA ARG A 20 -16.05 7.26 -5.60
C ARG A 20 -16.54 8.47 -4.83
N VAL A 21 -17.30 8.20 -3.78
CA VAL A 21 -17.83 9.21 -2.87
C VAL A 21 -17.50 8.83 -1.45
N SER A 22 -16.98 9.79 -0.68
CA SER A 22 -16.65 9.60 0.73
C SER A 22 -17.78 10.13 1.61
N GLU A 23 -18.96 9.50 1.55
CA GLU A 23 -20.12 9.94 2.34
C GLU A 23 -20.39 8.96 3.49
N THR A 24 -20.52 9.50 4.70
CA THR A 24 -20.48 8.70 5.95
C THR A 24 -21.86 8.22 6.40
N ASP A 25 -22.94 8.72 5.80
CA ASP A 25 -24.31 8.64 6.34
C ASP A 25 -25.37 8.14 5.32
N ILE A 26 -24.99 7.24 4.41
CA ILE A 26 -25.93 6.69 3.43
C ILE A 26 -26.21 5.21 3.70
N GLU A 27 -27.45 4.87 4.04
CA GLU A 27 -27.94 3.48 4.04
C GLU A 27 -27.86 2.88 2.63
N LEU A 28 -27.22 1.71 2.50
CA LEU A 28 -27.03 0.98 1.24
C LEU A 28 -28.34 0.69 0.49
N SER A 29 -29.44 0.52 1.24
CA SER A 29 -30.75 0.17 0.70
C SER A 29 -31.37 1.37 -0.02
N GLY A 30 -31.08 1.49 -1.32
CA GLY A 30 -31.70 2.45 -2.22
C GLY A 30 -30.75 3.52 -2.78
N LEU A 31 -29.48 3.56 -2.37
CA LEU A 31 -28.49 4.46 -2.98
C LEU A 31 -28.30 4.13 -4.47
N SER A 32 -28.15 2.84 -4.80
CA SER A 32 -28.02 2.37 -6.19
C SER A 32 -29.23 2.78 -7.03
N ASP A 33 -30.44 2.60 -6.50
CA ASP A 33 -31.68 2.97 -7.20
C ASP A 33 -31.82 4.49 -7.35
N LYS A 34 -31.41 5.27 -6.35
CA LYS A 34 -31.45 6.74 -6.39
C LYS A 34 -30.45 7.29 -7.40
N VAL A 35 -29.22 6.78 -7.39
CA VAL A 35 -28.17 7.15 -8.36
C VAL A 35 -28.59 6.75 -9.77
N ARG A 36 -29.11 5.53 -9.95
CA ARG A 36 -29.62 5.05 -11.24
C ARG A 36 -30.74 5.93 -11.77
N ARG A 37 -31.77 6.24 -10.96
CA ARG A 37 -32.87 7.14 -11.36
C ARG A 37 -32.38 8.55 -11.75
N SER A 38 -31.40 9.09 -11.01
CA SER A 38 -30.81 10.39 -11.34
C SER A 38 -30.01 10.36 -12.64
N LEU A 39 -29.29 9.28 -12.92
CA LEU A 39 -28.53 9.11 -14.16
C LEU A 39 -29.47 8.87 -15.36
N ASP A 40 -30.50 8.03 -15.20
CA ASP A 40 -31.50 7.75 -16.25
C ASP A 40 -32.27 9.03 -16.64
N GLY A 41 -32.55 9.92 -15.68
CA GLY A 41 -33.22 11.20 -15.93
C GLY A 41 -32.39 12.23 -16.71
N VAL A 42 -31.06 12.12 -16.70
CA VAL A 42 -30.15 13.07 -17.39
C VAL A 42 -29.65 12.50 -18.72
N PHE A 43 -29.37 11.19 -18.79
CA PHE A 43 -28.73 10.54 -19.94
C PHE A 43 -29.70 9.71 -20.80
N GLY A 44 -30.96 9.55 -20.38
CA GLY A 44 -32.00 8.79 -21.06
C GLY A 44 -31.98 7.29 -20.72
N GLU A 45 -33.17 6.67 -20.63
CA GLU A 45 -33.29 5.22 -20.38
C GLU A 45 -32.52 4.43 -21.43
N LYS A 46 -31.62 3.53 -20.99
CA LYS A 46 -30.77 2.57 -21.76
C LYS A 46 -29.36 3.00 -22.15
N ASN A 47 -28.90 4.21 -21.82
CA ASN A 47 -27.51 4.62 -22.11
C ASN A 47 -26.54 4.41 -20.94
N VAL A 48 -27.04 4.09 -19.74
CA VAL A 48 -26.22 3.95 -18.53
C VAL A 48 -26.45 2.58 -17.90
N GLU A 49 -25.38 1.78 -17.79
CA GLU A 49 -25.38 0.49 -17.11
C GLU A 49 -24.52 0.58 -15.84
N VAL A 50 -25.15 0.44 -14.66
CA VAL A 50 -24.41 0.38 -13.38
C VAL A 50 -23.83 -1.02 -13.22
N ARG A 51 -22.53 -1.17 -13.51
CA ARG A 51 -21.84 -2.47 -13.48
C ARG A 51 -21.61 -3.02 -12.08
N ARG A 52 -21.16 -2.18 -11.14
CA ARG A 52 -20.89 -2.60 -9.77
C ARG A 52 -20.94 -1.41 -8.80
N VAL A 53 -21.52 -1.64 -7.63
CA VAL A 53 -21.51 -0.68 -6.52
C VAL A 53 -20.93 -1.40 -5.31
N ASP A 54 -19.75 -0.96 -4.87
CA ASP A 54 -19.09 -1.46 -3.68
C ASP A 54 -19.08 -0.36 -2.61
N MET A 55 -19.42 -0.71 -1.37
CA MET A 55 -19.30 0.21 -0.22
C MET A 55 -18.29 -0.34 0.78
N VAL A 56 -17.29 0.47 1.11
CA VAL A 56 -16.31 0.14 2.15
C VAL A 56 -16.57 1.02 3.36
N GLY A 57 -17.03 0.40 4.45
CA GLY A 57 -17.27 1.12 5.70
C GLY A 57 -15.97 1.68 6.31
N PRO A 58 -16.03 2.82 7.04
CA PRO A 58 -14.84 3.51 7.56
C PRO A 58 -14.03 2.64 8.53
N LYS A 59 -14.68 1.74 9.29
CA LYS A 59 -14.01 0.79 10.19
C LYS A 59 -13.18 -0.25 9.43
N VAL A 60 -13.76 -0.86 8.39
CA VAL A 60 -13.09 -1.86 7.55
C VAL A 60 -11.96 -1.20 6.75
N GLY A 61 -12.16 0.02 6.25
CA GLY A 61 -11.12 0.79 5.58
C GLY A 61 -9.90 1.08 6.47
N LYS A 62 -10.09 1.40 7.75
CA LYS A 62 -8.98 1.59 8.70
C LYS A 62 -8.20 0.30 8.95
N ASP A 63 -8.90 -0.83 9.15
CA ASP A 63 -8.28 -2.13 9.37
C ASP A 63 -7.48 -2.60 8.14
N LEU A 64 -8.06 -2.46 6.94
CA LEU A 64 -7.39 -2.81 5.69
C LEU A 64 -6.13 -1.96 5.44
N ARG A 65 -6.19 -0.65 5.73
CA ARG A 65 -5.01 0.23 5.64
C ARG A 65 -3.91 -0.21 6.61
N ALA A 66 -4.27 -0.54 7.85
CA ALA A 66 -3.30 -1.04 8.83
C ALA A 66 -2.65 -2.36 8.37
N LYS A 67 -3.45 -3.30 7.86
CA LYS A 67 -2.96 -4.58 7.30
C LYS A 67 -2.01 -4.37 6.12
N ALA A 68 -2.34 -3.44 5.21
CA ALA A 68 -1.47 -3.09 4.09
C ALA A 68 -0.12 -2.52 4.56
N LEU A 69 -0.14 -1.64 5.56
CA LEU A 69 1.08 -1.09 6.17
C LEU A 69 1.94 -2.19 6.80
N PHE A 70 1.32 -3.12 7.53
CA PHE A 70 2.05 -4.28 8.07
C PHE A 70 2.63 -5.17 6.98
N ALA A 71 1.89 -5.44 5.90
CA ALA A 71 2.37 -6.23 4.78
C ALA A 71 3.61 -5.61 4.13
N ILE A 72 3.56 -4.30 3.85
CA ILE A 72 4.71 -3.55 3.31
C ILE A 72 5.89 -3.60 4.28
N PHE A 73 5.65 -3.36 5.56
CA PHE A 73 6.68 -3.36 6.60
C PHE A 73 7.39 -4.71 6.70
N TYR A 74 6.64 -5.81 6.83
CA TYR A 74 7.24 -7.14 6.92
C TYR A 74 7.91 -7.56 5.62
N ALA A 75 7.36 -7.20 4.46
CA ALA A 75 8.01 -7.44 3.17
C ALA A 75 9.39 -6.76 3.12
N LEU A 76 9.48 -5.48 3.49
CA LEU A 76 10.73 -4.74 3.53
C LEU A 76 11.74 -5.38 4.49
N LEU A 77 11.29 -5.76 5.69
CA LEU A 77 12.12 -6.43 6.69
C LEU A 77 12.69 -7.76 6.15
N PHE A 78 11.84 -8.60 5.57
CA PHE A 78 12.29 -9.86 4.97
C PHE A 78 13.21 -9.66 3.78
N MET A 79 12.97 -8.65 2.94
CA MET A 79 13.87 -8.32 1.81
C MET A 79 15.26 -7.91 2.31
N VAL A 80 15.35 -7.07 3.34
CA VAL A 80 16.65 -6.67 3.91
C VAL A 80 17.39 -7.86 4.51
N ILE A 81 16.71 -8.72 5.27
CA ILE A 81 17.29 -9.96 5.81
C ILE A 81 17.77 -10.88 4.68
N TYR A 82 16.94 -11.07 3.65
CA TYR A 82 17.26 -11.91 2.52
C TYR A 82 18.50 -11.41 1.77
N ILE A 83 18.55 -10.11 1.44
CA ILE A 83 19.66 -9.51 0.69
C ILE A 83 20.96 -9.59 1.49
N SER A 84 20.90 -9.26 2.78
CA SER A 84 22.03 -9.42 3.71
C SER A 84 22.57 -10.86 3.70
N GLY A 85 21.70 -11.88 3.67
CA GLY A 85 22.13 -13.27 3.65
C GLY A 85 22.68 -13.72 2.30
N ARG A 86 21.99 -13.32 1.23
CA ARG A 86 22.21 -13.81 -0.14
C ARG A 86 23.40 -13.17 -0.84
N PHE A 87 23.60 -11.86 -0.69
CA PHE A 87 24.57 -11.10 -1.49
C PHE A 87 25.88 -10.84 -0.76
N GLU A 88 25.86 -10.75 0.57
CA GLU A 88 27.08 -10.53 1.34
C GLU A 88 27.76 -11.82 1.79
N TYR A 89 27.11 -12.98 1.60
CA TYR A 89 27.52 -14.28 2.14
C TYR A 89 27.71 -14.30 3.67
N LYS A 90 27.26 -13.24 4.36
CA LYS A 90 27.29 -13.07 5.82
C LYS A 90 26.00 -13.59 6.45
N TRP A 91 25.71 -14.88 6.29
CA TRP A 91 24.53 -15.52 6.88
C TRP A 91 24.43 -15.28 8.40
N THR A 92 25.57 -15.29 9.10
CA THR A 92 25.65 -14.96 10.53
C THR A 92 25.15 -13.55 10.83
N MET A 93 25.55 -12.55 10.04
CA MET A 93 25.12 -11.16 10.26
C MET A 93 23.63 -10.98 9.99
N SER A 94 23.09 -11.72 9.03
CA SER A 94 21.66 -11.67 8.69
C SER A 94 20.79 -12.27 9.78
N ILE A 95 21.26 -13.35 10.41
CA ILE A 95 20.62 -13.95 11.60
C ILE A 95 20.68 -12.98 12.78
N ILE A 96 21.85 -12.37 13.02
CA ILE A 96 22.03 -11.36 14.08
C ILE A 96 21.09 -10.17 13.86
N MET A 97 20.99 -9.68 12.62
CA MET A 97 20.10 -8.59 12.25
C MET A 97 18.63 -8.98 12.46
N ALA A 98 18.21 -10.15 12.00
CA ALA A 98 16.85 -10.65 12.20
C ALA A 98 16.49 -10.78 13.68
N ALA A 99 17.38 -11.35 14.50
CA ALA A 99 17.19 -11.49 15.93
C ALA A 99 17.12 -10.13 16.64
N SER A 100 18.01 -9.19 16.27
CA SER A 100 18.04 -7.84 16.84
C SER A 100 16.78 -7.04 16.49
N LEU A 101 16.30 -7.16 15.25
CA LEU A 101 15.04 -6.54 14.81
C LEU A 101 13.84 -7.13 15.51
N ALA A 102 13.74 -8.47 15.57
CA ALA A 102 12.66 -9.16 16.27
C ALA A 102 12.61 -8.76 17.75
N PHE A 103 13.78 -8.68 18.39
CA PHE A 103 13.90 -8.23 19.78
C PHE A 103 13.47 -6.76 19.94
N GLY A 104 13.97 -5.85 19.10
CA GLY A 104 13.59 -4.44 19.15
C GLY A 104 12.09 -4.23 18.95
N VAL A 105 11.50 -4.90 17.96
CA VAL A 105 10.06 -4.86 17.70
C VAL A 105 9.25 -5.42 18.88
N TYR A 106 9.68 -6.54 19.46
CA TYR A 106 9.02 -7.14 20.63
C TYR A 106 9.00 -6.18 21.83
N ILE A 107 10.13 -5.54 22.13
CA ILE A 107 10.23 -4.57 23.23
C ILE A 107 9.30 -3.37 22.98
N ILE A 108 9.28 -2.82 21.77
CA ILE A 108 8.44 -1.66 21.44
C ILE A 108 6.95 -2.04 21.47
N SER A 109 6.62 -3.24 21.03
CA SER A 109 5.26 -3.79 21.12
C SER A 109 4.82 -3.93 22.58
N ALA A 110 5.71 -4.37 23.46
CA ALA A 110 5.45 -4.48 24.90
C ALA A 110 5.22 -3.11 25.57
N LEU A 111 5.74 -2.02 24.99
CA LEU A 111 5.51 -0.64 25.45
C LEU A 111 4.14 -0.07 25.01
N GLY A 112 3.34 -0.82 24.25
CA GLY A 112 2.00 -0.40 23.84
C GLY A 112 1.97 0.81 22.90
N MET A 113 3.07 1.05 22.17
CA MET A 113 3.19 2.20 21.27
C MET A 113 2.30 2.08 20.03
N SER A 114 1.98 3.22 19.39
CA SER A 114 1.20 3.22 18.15
C SER A 114 1.94 2.49 17.01
N ILE A 115 1.16 1.92 16.08
CA ILE A 115 1.68 1.16 14.93
C ILE A 115 2.69 1.97 14.12
N ILE A 116 2.42 3.27 13.96
CA ILE A 116 3.28 4.19 13.20
C ILE A 116 4.66 4.30 13.86
N TRP A 117 4.69 4.42 15.19
CA TRP A 117 5.94 4.46 15.94
C TRP A 117 6.71 3.14 15.89
N LEU A 118 5.99 2.01 15.96
CA LEU A 118 6.60 0.69 15.85
C LEU A 118 7.30 0.53 14.50
N ILE A 119 6.63 0.86 13.40
CA ILE A 119 7.21 0.81 12.05
C ILE A 119 8.40 1.77 11.93
N ALA A 120 8.25 3.01 12.38
CA ALA A 120 9.31 4.02 12.27
C ALA A 120 10.59 3.61 13.00
N VAL A 121 10.47 3.15 14.25
CA VAL A 121 11.64 2.71 15.03
C VAL A 121 12.24 1.45 14.45
N ALA A 122 11.43 0.49 14.00
CA ALA A 122 11.95 -0.71 13.37
C ALA A 122 12.74 -0.39 12.08
N LEU A 123 12.28 0.53 11.25
CA LEU A 123 13.02 1.00 10.07
C LEU A 123 14.32 1.70 10.45
N LEU A 124 14.32 2.52 11.50
CA LEU A 124 15.54 3.16 12.02
C LEU A 124 16.55 2.14 12.55
N ILE A 125 16.08 1.12 13.29
CA ILE A 125 16.91 0.01 13.74
C ILE A 125 17.49 -0.74 12.55
N THR A 126 16.69 -1.03 11.51
CA THR A 126 17.16 -1.67 10.28
C THR A 126 18.30 -0.87 9.64
N ILE A 127 18.11 0.43 9.44
CA ILE A 127 19.15 1.30 8.85
C ILE A 127 20.41 1.32 9.72
N GLY A 128 20.25 1.48 11.04
CA GLY A 128 21.35 1.49 11.99
C GLY A 128 22.13 0.18 12.02
N LEU A 129 21.44 -0.96 12.00
CA LEU A 129 22.05 -2.29 11.92
C LEU A 129 22.75 -2.51 10.59
N CYS A 130 22.17 -2.09 9.45
CA CYS A 130 22.84 -2.16 8.16
C CYS A 130 24.15 -1.37 8.15
N TRP A 131 24.16 -0.17 8.74
CA TRP A 131 25.38 0.62 8.87
C TRP A 131 26.40 -0.06 9.80
N PHE A 132 25.96 -0.49 10.99
CA PHE A 132 26.81 -1.09 12.00
C PHE A 132 27.45 -2.41 11.55
N LEU A 133 26.67 -3.25 10.87
CA LEU A 133 27.12 -4.55 10.33
C LEU A 133 27.83 -4.42 8.97
N ARG A 134 28.00 -3.18 8.46
CA ARG A 134 28.59 -2.84 7.15
C ARG A 134 27.94 -3.67 6.03
N LEU A 135 26.61 -3.62 5.99
CA LEU A 135 25.77 -4.30 5.01
C LEU A 135 25.51 -3.40 3.79
N GLU A 136 26.51 -3.24 2.94
CA GLU A 136 26.50 -2.29 1.81
C GLU A 136 25.42 -2.63 0.78
N TYR A 137 25.19 -3.91 0.50
CA TYR A 137 24.17 -4.35 -0.47
C TYR A 137 22.76 -4.15 0.08
N ALA A 138 22.54 -4.46 1.37
CA ALA A 138 21.25 -4.26 2.02
C ALA A 138 20.90 -2.77 2.13
N LEU A 139 21.88 -1.90 2.40
CA LEU A 139 21.69 -0.45 2.41
C LEU A 139 21.38 0.08 1.00
N GLY A 140 22.10 -0.39 -0.02
CA GLY A 140 21.84 -0.04 -1.42
C GLY A 140 20.43 -0.42 -1.86
N ALA A 141 19.99 -1.63 -1.54
CA ALA A 141 18.63 -2.09 -1.81
C ALA A 141 17.57 -1.25 -1.10
N LEU A 142 17.80 -0.85 0.16
CA LEU A 142 16.86 0.00 0.89
C LEU A 142 16.71 1.38 0.23
N ILE A 143 17.80 1.96 -0.27
CA ILE A 143 17.79 3.24 -1.00
C ILE A 143 17.07 3.08 -2.35
N ALA A 144 17.33 1.99 -3.08
CA ALA A 144 16.64 1.69 -4.33
C ALA A 144 15.12 1.56 -4.12
N LEU A 145 14.69 0.80 -3.10
CA LEU A 145 13.27 0.69 -2.74
C LEU A 145 12.65 2.04 -2.42
N PHE A 146 13.36 2.89 -1.68
CA PHE A 146 12.86 4.20 -1.33
C PHE A 146 12.65 5.08 -2.57
N HIS A 147 13.59 5.05 -3.50
CA HIS A 147 13.50 5.73 -4.79
C HIS A 147 12.32 5.22 -5.62
N ASP A 148 12.14 3.91 -5.74
CA ASP A 148 11.05 3.31 -6.53
C ASP A 148 9.68 3.64 -5.95
N ILE A 149 9.55 3.66 -4.62
CA ILE A 149 8.32 4.07 -3.95
C ILE A 149 8.02 5.55 -4.24
N ILE A 150 9.01 6.43 -4.21
CA ILE A 150 8.82 7.85 -4.54
C ILE A 150 8.38 8.02 -6.00
N ILE A 151 9.02 7.33 -6.94
CA ILE A 151 8.66 7.43 -8.36
C ILE A 151 7.26 6.89 -8.60
N THR A 152 6.93 5.73 -8.03
CA THR A 152 5.61 5.11 -8.21
C THR A 152 4.51 5.95 -7.60
N ILE A 153 4.65 6.41 -6.35
CA ILE A 153 3.68 7.31 -5.72
C ILE A 153 3.58 8.64 -6.49
N GLY A 154 4.72 9.20 -6.93
CA GLY A 154 4.76 10.42 -7.73
C GLY A 154 4.03 10.27 -9.07
N ALA A 155 4.20 9.16 -9.77
CA ALA A 155 3.50 8.87 -11.02
C ALA A 155 1.98 8.71 -10.82
N PHE A 156 1.57 8.04 -9.73
CA PHE A 156 0.14 7.93 -9.37
C PHE A 156 -0.46 9.29 -9.00
N ALA A 157 0.28 10.12 -8.26
CA ALA A 157 -0.12 11.48 -7.92
C ALA A 157 -0.27 12.38 -9.17
N LEU A 158 0.65 12.29 -10.14
CA LEU A 158 0.58 13.06 -11.40
C LEU A 158 -0.57 12.62 -12.31
N THR A 159 -0.95 11.33 -12.26
CA THR A 159 -2.04 10.78 -13.09
C THR A 159 -3.41 10.85 -12.42
N ASN A 160 -3.50 11.48 -11.23
CA ASN A 160 -4.70 11.48 -10.38
C ASN A 160 -5.28 10.06 -10.18
N ARG A 161 -4.42 9.04 -10.19
CA ARG A 161 -4.82 7.65 -9.97
C ARG A 161 -4.72 7.31 -8.50
N GLU A 162 -5.73 6.64 -7.99
CA GLU A 162 -5.77 6.26 -6.58
C GLU A 162 -4.91 5.03 -6.28
N VAL A 163 -4.19 5.08 -5.16
CA VAL A 163 -3.43 3.94 -4.63
C VAL A 163 -4.39 3.05 -3.84
N THR A 164 -4.78 1.93 -4.45
CA THR A 164 -5.67 0.93 -3.84
C THR A 164 -4.88 -0.26 -3.29
N LEU A 165 -5.52 -1.11 -2.47
CA LEU A 165 -4.86 -2.31 -1.92
C LEU A 165 -4.30 -3.25 -3.02
N PRO A 166 -5.01 -3.48 -4.15
CA PRO A 166 -4.43 -4.22 -5.27
C PRO A 166 -3.19 -3.57 -5.87
N VAL A 167 -3.15 -2.22 -5.95
CA VAL A 167 -1.96 -1.49 -6.41
C VAL A 167 -0.80 -1.72 -5.45
N VAL A 168 -1.03 -1.65 -4.13
CA VAL A 168 0.00 -1.96 -3.13
C VAL A 168 0.53 -3.39 -3.28
N ALA A 169 -0.35 -4.37 -3.50
CA ALA A 169 0.05 -5.76 -3.73
C ALA A 169 0.87 -5.93 -5.02
N ALA A 170 0.47 -5.25 -6.11
CA ALA A 170 1.22 -5.24 -7.36
C ALA A 170 2.60 -4.61 -7.18
N LEU A 171 2.70 -3.49 -6.45
CA LEU A 171 3.97 -2.84 -6.13
C LEU A 171 4.90 -3.77 -5.33
N LEU A 172 4.38 -4.46 -4.30
CA LEU A 172 5.18 -5.43 -3.55
C LEU A 172 5.71 -6.56 -4.44
N THR A 173 4.91 -7.01 -5.40
CA THR A 173 5.34 -8.01 -6.40
C THR A 173 6.46 -7.47 -7.29
N ILE A 174 6.31 -6.24 -7.80
CA ILE A 174 7.31 -5.60 -8.67
C ILE A 174 8.61 -5.39 -7.92
N VAL A 175 8.56 -4.89 -6.69
CA VAL A 175 9.76 -4.69 -5.85
C VAL A 175 10.48 -6.01 -5.62
N GLY A 176 9.74 -7.09 -5.34
CA GLY A 176 10.33 -8.43 -5.21
C GLY A 176 11.01 -8.91 -6.49
N TYR A 177 10.42 -8.64 -7.66
CA TYR A 177 11.01 -8.96 -8.95
C TYR A 177 12.23 -8.09 -9.26
N SER A 178 12.16 -6.78 -8.99
CA SER A 178 13.25 -5.83 -9.26
C SER A 178 14.49 -6.07 -8.40
N LEU A 179 14.34 -6.70 -7.24
CA LEU A 179 15.47 -7.11 -6.41
C LEU A 179 16.10 -8.44 -6.83
N ASN A 180 15.39 -9.23 -7.65
CA ASN A 180 15.91 -10.48 -8.17
C ASN A 180 16.86 -10.26 -9.37
N ASP A 181 16.73 -9.11 -10.04
CA ASP A 181 17.63 -8.65 -11.10
C ASP A 181 18.82 -7.88 -10.51
#